data_AF-A0AAD9M8I9-F1
#
_entry.id   AF-A0AAD9M8I9-F1
#
_cell.length_a   1.000
_cell.length_b   1.000
_cell.length_c   1.000
_cell.angle_alpha   90.00
_cell.angle_beta   90.00
_cell.angle_gamma   90.00
#
_symmetry.space_group_name_H-M   'P 1'
#
loop_
_entity.id
_entity.type
_entity.pdbx_description
1 polymer ?
#
loop_
_entity_poly.entity_id
_entity_poly.type
_entity_poly.pdbx_seq_one_letter_code
_entity_poly.pdbx_strand_id
1 'polypeptide(L)'
;MADRRRINGPPGATLPPVYEAVSSSSTPRARPANGIRGLFLKTGVTPTASGSAYMEIEPPHSHVKSNFKTNGMKLICTVHGPRSLPRSAPFSPYLVLSTHVKYAPFATRQRRSYLRDSSERDISVHLDTALRGVIIADRWPKSGVDVIVTIVEGDQEREASHSLGNEEWDMMNVLSGCITVAAAALADAGIDCVDMVTGGVAAVVASDKDDMATPSIVLDPVSLEHEKILAACCVAYLPSRAEITNLWVKGNLSLSDPLLHTKLVSRAIQASKGNYRAVLERLQYNQPPNS
;
A
#
# COMPACT_ATOMS: atom_id res chain seq x y z
N MET A 1 -13.94 31.01 -4.03
CA MET A 1 -14.89 30.73 -2.92
C MET A 1 -14.07 30.17 -1.77
N ALA A 2 -13.93 30.88 -0.65
CA ALA A 2 -13.09 30.46 0.47
C ALA A 2 -13.77 29.39 1.32
N ASP A 3 -13.01 28.43 1.86
CA ASP A 3 -13.53 27.37 2.72
C ASP A 3 -14.00 27.96 4.06
N ARG A 4 -15.31 27.87 4.34
CA ARG A 4 -15.91 28.41 5.56
C ARG A 4 -15.77 27.48 6.77
N ARG A 5 -15.30 26.24 6.57
CA ARG A 5 -15.18 25.22 7.63
C ARG A 5 -13.77 25.15 8.24
N ARG A 6 -12.82 25.93 7.71
CA ARG A 6 -11.41 25.87 8.09
C ARG A 6 -10.82 27.26 8.23
N ILE A 7 -9.70 27.34 8.94
CA ILE A 7 -8.88 28.55 8.97
C ILE A 7 -8.37 28.78 7.55
N ASN A 8 -8.71 29.93 6.99
CA ASN A 8 -8.24 30.31 5.67
C ASN A 8 -6.73 30.58 5.75
N GLY A 9 -5.98 29.91 4.88
CA GLY A 9 -4.56 30.20 4.70
C GLY A 9 -4.32 31.57 4.07
N PRO A 10 -3.04 31.93 3.83
CA PRO A 10 -2.74 33.14 3.07
C PRO A 10 -3.44 33.10 1.70
N PRO A 11 -3.84 34.27 1.15
CA PRO A 11 -4.64 34.36 -0.07
C PRO A 11 -3.90 33.93 -1.36
N GLY A 12 -2.61 33.59 -1.27
CA GLY A 12 -1.79 33.12 -2.38
C GLY A 12 -1.51 31.61 -2.33
N ALA A 13 -1.06 31.06 -3.46
CA ALA A 13 -0.53 29.71 -3.50
C ALA A 13 0.71 29.62 -2.59
N THR A 14 0.67 28.73 -1.60
CA THR A 14 1.88 28.39 -0.84
C THR A 14 2.69 27.44 -1.70
N LEU A 15 3.76 27.96 -2.31
CA LEU A 15 4.71 27.13 -3.01
C LEU A 15 5.58 26.41 -1.97
N PRO A 16 5.82 25.10 -2.14
CA PRO A 16 6.81 24.43 -1.31
C PRO A 16 8.19 25.08 -1.55
N PRO A 17 9.08 25.09 -0.54
CA PRO A 17 10.46 25.49 -0.78
C PRO A 17 11.07 24.60 -1.86
N VAL A 18 11.51 25.21 -2.96
CA VAL A 18 12.27 24.53 -4.01
C VAL A 18 13.70 24.41 -3.51
N TYR A 19 14.12 23.18 -3.21
CA TYR A 19 15.50 22.90 -2.84
C TYR A 19 16.34 22.78 -4.11
N GLU A 20 17.64 23.08 -4.01
CA GLU A 20 18.57 22.86 -5.10
C GLU A 20 18.51 21.38 -5.51
N ALA A 21 18.24 21.13 -6.79
CA ALA A 21 18.14 19.79 -7.34
C ALA A 21 19.53 19.18 -7.34
N VAL A 22 19.88 18.49 -6.24
CA VAL A 22 21.05 17.63 -6.22
C VAL A 22 20.77 16.54 -7.24
N SER A 23 21.71 16.32 -8.16
CA SER A 23 21.63 15.27 -9.18
C SER A 23 21.10 14.00 -8.53
N SER A 24 19.91 13.55 -8.95
CA SER A 24 19.27 12.34 -8.44
C SER A 24 20.12 11.14 -8.84
N SER A 25 21.15 10.83 -8.04
CA SER A 25 21.90 9.61 -8.21
C SER A 25 20.97 8.48 -7.80
N SER A 26 20.46 7.72 -8.77
CA SER A 26 19.90 6.41 -8.52
C SER A 26 20.92 5.64 -7.70
N THR A 27 20.55 5.23 -6.48
CA THR A 27 21.44 4.39 -5.68
C THR A 27 21.14 2.95 -6.05
N PRO A 28 22.11 2.18 -6.57
CA PRO A 28 21.84 0.83 -7.04
C PRO A 28 21.33 -0.01 -5.87
N ARG A 29 20.26 -0.77 -6.12
CA ARG A 29 19.64 -1.65 -5.13
C ARG A 29 20.68 -2.56 -4.46
N ALA A 30 20.85 -2.43 -3.15
CA ALA A 30 21.78 -3.26 -2.36
C ALA A 30 21.22 -4.66 -2.04
N ARG A 31 19.89 -4.81 -2.00
CA ARG A 31 19.18 -6.06 -1.67
C ARG A 31 19.00 -6.95 -2.91
N PRO A 32 18.90 -8.29 -2.76
CA PRO A 32 18.75 -9.20 -3.90
C PRO A 32 17.43 -8.99 -4.64
N ALA A 33 17.37 -9.40 -5.91
CA ALA A 33 16.18 -9.32 -6.77
C ALA A 33 14.90 -9.84 -6.07
N ASN A 34 15.04 -10.96 -5.35
CA ASN A 34 13.97 -11.68 -4.64
C ASN A 34 13.77 -11.24 -3.18
N GLY A 35 14.44 -10.19 -2.71
CA GLY A 35 14.29 -9.68 -1.34
C GLY A 35 13.13 -8.70 -1.21
N ILE A 36 12.39 -8.77 -0.11
CA ILE A 36 11.41 -7.75 0.31
C ILE A 36 11.96 -6.97 1.50
N ARG A 37 11.48 -5.75 1.74
CA ARG A 37 11.87 -4.95 2.91
C ARG A 37 11.32 -5.54 4.21
N GLY A 38 12.00 -5.27 5.32
CA GLY A 38 11.51 -5.61 6.65
C GLY A 38 10.20 -4.89 6.96
N LEU A 39 9.31 -5.60 7.66
CA LEU A 39 7.96 -5.18 8.00
C LEU A 39 7.78 -5.28 9.52
N PHE A 40 7.42 -4.18 10.16
CA PHE A 40 6.94 -4.15 11.53
C PHE A 40 5.43 -3.97 11.53
N LEU A 41 4.72 -4.85 12.24
CA LEU A 41 3.26 -4.78 12.38
C LEU A 41 2.88 -4.83 13.86
N LYS A 42 1.88 -4.05 14.25
CA LYS A 42 1.29 -4.08 15.59
C LYS A 42 -0.21 -3.85 15.49
N THR A 43 -1.03 -4.75 16.00
CA THR A 43 -2.49 -4.55 16.08
C THR A 43 -2.90 -3.92 17.42
N GLY A 44 -4.15 -3.47 17.55
CA GLY A 44 -4.69 -2.89 18.79
C GLY A 44 -4.07 -1.55 19.19
N VAL A 45 -3.61 -0.75 18.23
CA VAL A 45 -2.92 0.54 18.50
C VAL A 45 -3.90 1.65 18.89
N THR A 46 -5.11 1.67 18.33
CA THR A 46 -6.13 2.67 18.65
C THR A 46 -7.32 2.03 19.37
N PRO A 47 -7.44 2.18 20.70
CA PRO A 47 -8.44 1.46 21.50
C PRO A 47 -9.88 1.91 21.26
N THR A 48 -10.09 3.06 20.64
CA THR A 48 -11.43 3.59 20.31
C THR A 48 -12.01 2.99 19.03
N ALA A 49 -11.19 2.37 18.19
CA ALA A 49 -11.64 1.68 16.99
C ALA A 49 -12.01 0.24 17.35
N SER A 50 -12.91 -0.39 16.58
CA SER A 50 -13.25 -1.80 16.78
C SER A 50 -12.03 -2.69 16.59
N GLY A 51 -11.21 -2.36 15.59
CA GLY A 51 -9.90 -2.95 15.39
C GLY A 51 -8.95 -1.95 14.76
N SER A 52 -7.67 -2.16 14.95
CA SER A 52 -6.66 -1.24 14.46
C SER A 52 -5.33 -1.93 14.23
N ALA A 53 -4.55 -1.39 13.30
CA ALA A 53 -3.20 -1.85 13.08
C ALA A 53 -2.29 -0.70 12.68
N TYR A 54 -1.04 -0.81 13.10
CA TYR A 54 0.06 0.03 12.70
C TYR A 54 1.09 -0.81 11.98
N MET A 55 1.60 -0.30 10.88
CA MET A 55 2.61 -0.97 10.10
C MET A 55 3.70 0.00 9.67
N GLU A 56 4.95 -0.47 9.77
CA GLU A 56 6.12 0.21 9.25
C GLU A 56 6.84 -0.70 8.26
N ILE A 57 7.29 -0.14 7.15
CA ILE A 57 8.17 -0.79 6.19
C ILE A 57 9.52 -0.07 6.28
N GLU A 58 10.58 -0.85 6.40
CA GLU A 58 11.94 -0.32 6.49
C GLU A 58 12.30 0.57 5.30
N PRO A 59 13.12 1.61 5.50
CA PRO A 59 13.65 2.38 4.39
C PRO A 59 14.58 1.50 3.52
N PRO A 60 14.74 1.85 2.23
CA PRO A 60 15.67 1.14 1.36
C PRO A 60 17.11 1.22 1.91
N HIS A 61 17.76 0.07 2.07
CA HIS A 61 19.09 -0.07 2.71
C HIS A 61 20.24 0.60 1.95
N SER A 62 20.00 1.08 0.72
CA SER A 62 21.01 1.68 -0.14
C SER A 62 21.63 2.98 0.43
N HIS A 63 21.03 3.57 1.46
CA HIS A 63 21.37 4.91 1.95
C HIS A 63 22.16 4.99 3.26
N VAL A 64 22.60 3.87 3.86
CA VAL A 64 23.38 3.92 5.13
C VAL A 64 24.70 4.73 4.99
N LYS A 65 25.17 4.99 3.77
CA LYS A 65 26.41 5.75 3.48
C LYS A 65 26.22 7.08 2.76
N SER A 66 25.00 7.52 2.47
CA SER A 66 24.76 8.81 1.81
C SER A 66 24.12 9.80 2.78
N ASN A 67 24.43 11.09 2.62
CA ASN A 67 23.88 12.16 3.46
C ASN A 67 22.35 12.36 3.30
N PHE A 68 21.69 11.55 2.47
CA PHE A 68 20.25 11.61 2.21
C PHE A 68 19.51 10.51 2.97
N LYS A 69 18.71 10.91 3.96
CA LYS A 69 17.79 10.02 4.68
C LYS A 69 16.58 9.70 3.80
N THR A 70 16.51 8.49 3.28
CA THR A 70 15.27 7.94 2.70
C THR A 70 14.35 7.52 3.82
N ASN A 71 13.10 7.97 3.74
CA ASN A 71 12.07 7.66 4.72
C ASN A 71 11.53 6.24 4.50
N GLY A 72 11.10 5.59 5.58
CA GLY A 72 10.33 4.36 5.49
C GLY A 72 8.86 4.66 5.20
N MET A 73 8.06 3.62 5.01
CA MET A 73 6.61 3.78 4.90
C MET A 73 5.95 3.49 6.25
N LYS A 74 5.05 4.37 6.70
CA LYS A 74 4.29 4.19 7.95
C LYS A 74 2.81 4.38 7.72
N LEU A 75 2.05 3.39 8.16
CA LEU A 75 0.63 3.25 7.86
C LEU A 75 -0.13 2.94 9.16
N ILE A 76 -1.23 3.65 9.38
CA ILE A 76 -2.19 3.37 10.44
C ILE A 76 -3.51 2.98 9.78
N CYS A 77 -4.10 1.86 10.19
CA CYS A 77 -5.45 1.49 9.79
C CYS A 77 -6.35 1.39 11.02
N THR A 78 -7.56 1.93 10.90
CA THR A 78 -8.63 1.82 11.88
C THR A 78 -9.87 1.26 11.20
N VAL A 79 -10.48 0.26 11.84
CA VAL A 79 -11.71 -0.37 11.40
C VAL A 79 -12.82 0.02 12.37
N HIS A 80 -13.91 0.53 11.83
CA HIS A 80 -15.11 0.87 12.59
C HIS A 80 -16.28 0.01 12.11
N GLY A 81 -16.79 -0.83 13.00
CA GLY A 81 -17.92 -1.69 12.73
C GLY A 81 -17.75 -3.07 13.34
N PRO A 82 -18.65 -4.02 13.03
CA PRO A 82 -19.85 -3.85 12.23
C PRO A 82 -20.90 -2.97 12.93
N ARG A 83 -21.29 -1.86 12.30
CA ARG A 83 -22.32 -0.94 12.83
C ARG A 83 -23.61 -1.09 12.06
N SER A 84 -24.76 -1.02 12.71
CA SER A 84 -26.04 -1.05 12.01
C SER A 84 -26.13 0.12 11.01
N LEU A 85 -26.57 -0.16 9.79
CA LEU A 85 -26.77 0.87 8.78
C LEU A 85 -27.81 1.90 9.26
N PRO A 86 -27.68 3.18 8.87
CA PRO A 86 -28.65 4.20 9.22
C PRO A 86 -30.02 3.85 8.63
N ARG A 87 -31.10 4.26 9.31
CA ARG A 87 -32.48 3.92 8.92
C ARG A 87 -32.86 4.37 7.50
N SER A 88 -32.16 5.35 6.95
CA SER A 88 -32.33 5.84 5.57
C SER A 88 -31.60 5.02 4.51
N ALA A 89 -30.66 4.15 4.90
CA ALA A 89 -29.93 3.32 3.95
C ALA A 89 -30.84 2.21 3.39
N PRO A 90 -30.68 1.86 2.10
CA PRO A 90 -31.41 0.76 1.50
C PRO A 90 -31.06 -0.55 2.22
N PHE A 91 -32.01 -1.48 2.23
CA PHE A 91 -31.77 -2.80 2.78
C PHE A 91 -30.69 -3.52 1.97
N SER A 92 -29.65 -3.98 2.65
CA SER A 92 -28.60 -4.83 2.09
C SER A 92 -28.56 -6.15 2.86
N PRO A 93 -28.70 -7.31 2.18
CA PRO A 93 -28.51 -8.61 2.82
C PRO A 93 -27.03 -8.87 3.15
N TYR A 94 -26.12 -8.15 2.51
CA TYR A 94 -24.67 -8.24 2.70
C TYR A 94 -24.14 -7.07 3.52
N LEU A 95 -23.02 -7.28 4.21
CA LEU A 95 -22.23 -6.22 4.81
C LEU A 95 -21.84 -5.16 3.76
N VAL A 96 -22.08 -3.89 4.08
CA VAL A 96 -21.65 -2.75 3.26
C VAL A 96 -20.26 -2.32 3.72
N LEU A 97 -19.25 -2.58 2.89
CA LEU A 97 -17.88 -2.11 3.11
C LEU A 97 -17.72 -0.69 2.59
N SER A 98 -17.00 0.15 3.32
CA SER A 98 -16.53 1.45 2.84
C SER A 98 -15.08 1.64 3.23
N THR A 99 -14.22 1.76 2.21
CA THR A 99 -12.79 1.99 2.42
C THR A 99 -12.43 3.45 2.19
N HIS A 100 -11.49 3.96 2.97
CA HIS A 100 -10.97 5.30 2.84
C HIS A 100 -9.46 5.30 3.01
N VAL A 101 -8.73 5.67 1.96
CA VAL A 101 -7.28 5.91 2.04
C VAL A 101 -7.02 7.41 2.02
N LYS A 102 -6.18 7.89 2.93
CA LYS A 102 -5.78 9.30 2.99
C LYS A 102 -4.32 9.44 3.39
N TYR A 103 -3.57 10.26 2.65
CA TYR A 103 -2.26 10.72 3.11
C TYR A 103 -2.41 11.84 4.13
N ALA A 104 -1.64 11.77 5.21
CA ALA A 104 -1.48 12.92 6.09
C ALA A 104 -0.87 14.08 5.28
N PRO A 105 -1.24 15.35 5.55
CA PRO A 105 -0.72 16.48 4.80
C PRO A 105 0.81 16.59 4.80
N PHE A 106 1.48 16.02 5.81
CA PHE A 106 2.92 15.99 5.99
C PHE A 106 3.57 14.65 5.60
N ALA A 107 2.81 13.69 5.06
CA ALA A 107 3.31 12.34 4.76
C ALA A 107 4.36 12.31 3.64
N THR A 108 4.34 13.32 2.76
CA THR A 108 5.28 13.47 1.66
C THR A 108 6.02 14.80 1.78
N ARG A 109 7.21 14.90 1.19
CA ARG A 109 8.05 16.12 1.19
C ARG A 109 7.28 17.37 0.73
N GLN A 110 6.44 17.21 -0.28
CA GLN A 110 5.46 18.22 -0.67
C GLN A 110 4.14 18.01 0.09
N ARG A 111 3.65 19.10 0.69
CA ARG A 111 2.41 19.08 1.45
C ARG A 111 1.22 18.67 0.57
N ARG A 112 0.47 17.65 0.99
CA ARG A 112 -0.77 17.24 0.33
C ARG A 112 -1.98 18.05 0.82
N SER A 113 -2.99 18.17 -0.04
CA SER A 113 -4.25 18.82 0.33
C SER A 113 -5.01 17.96 1.32
N TYR A 114 -5.90 18.59 2.09
CA TYR A 114 -6.78 17.89 3.02
C TYR A 114 -7.90 17.13 2.30
N LEU A 115 -8.27 17.58 1.10
CA LEU A 115 -9.24 16.89 0.26
C LEU A 115 -8.62 15.63 -0.31
N ARG A 116 -9.47 14.66 -0.67
CA ARG A 116 -8.99 13.43 -1.29
C ARG A 116 -8.53 13.67 -2.72
N ASP A 117 -7.26 13.36 -2.97
CA ASP A 117 -6.65 13.39 -4.30
C ASP A 117 -7.21 12.26 -5.18
N SER A 118 -7.01 12.31 -6.50
CA SER A 118 -7.43 11.22 -7.40
C SER A 118 -6.69 9.91 -7.07
N SER A 119 -5.37 9.97 -6.88
CA SER A 119 -4.56 8.81 -6.49
C SER A 119 -5.05 8.15 -5.21
N GLU A 120 -5.44 8.92 -4.20
CA GLU A 120 -6.03 8.39 -2.96
C GLU A 120 -7.35 7.66 -3.20
N ARG A 121 -8.18 8.16 -4.14
CA ARG A 121 -9.44 7.50 -4.51
C ARG A 121 -9.18 6.20 -5.25
N ASP A 122 -8.19 6.17 -6.16
CA ASP A 122 -7.84 4.97 -6.92
C ASP A 122 -7.34 3.85 -6.00
N ILE A 123 -6.44 4.17 -5.06
CA ILE A 123 -5.98 3.21 -4.03
C ILE A 123 -7.18 2.74 -3.19
N SER A 124 -8.10 3.64 -2.83
CA SER A 124 -9.28 3.28 -2.05
C SER A 124 -10.17 2.28 -2.79
N VAL A 125 -10.41 2.46 -4.09
CA VAL A 125 -11.21 1.53 -4.90
C VAL A 125 -10.53 0.15 -5.00
N HIS A 126 -9.21 0.13 -5.17
CA HIS A 126 -8.45 -1.12 -5.17
C HIS A 126 -8.46 -1.81 -3.80
N LEU A 127 -8.38 -1.05 -2.70
CA LEU A 127 -8.50 -1.60 -1.35
C LEU A 127 -9.89 -2.18 -1.11
N ASP A 128 -10.95 -1.48 -1.53
CA ASP A 128 -12.33 -1.96 -1.45
C ASP A 128 -12.51 -3.29 -2.17
N THR A 129 -12.04 -3.35 -3.41
CA THR A 129 -12.11 -4.56 -4.24
C THR A 129 -11.33 -5.72 -3.61
N ALA A 130 -10.14 -5.44 -3.07
CA ALA A 130 -9.32 -6.45 -2.41
C ALA A 130 -9.98 -7.02 -1.16
N LEU A 131 -10.59 -6.17 -0.31
CA LEU A 131 -11.23 -6.58 0.94
C LEU A 131 -12.61 -7.22 0.76
N ARG A 132 -13.34 -6.83 -0.29
CA ARG A 132 -14.65 -7.40 -0.61
C ARG A 132 -14.57 -8.89 -0.97
N GLY A 133 -13.45 -9.35 -1.55
CA GLY A 133 -13.19 -10.77 -1.79
C GLY A 133 -12.77 -11.57 -0.55
N VAL A 134 -12.59 -10.90 0.60
CA VAL A 134 -12.01 -11.48 1.82
C VAL A 134 -13.03 -11.59 2.93
N ILE A 135 -13.90 -10.60 3.08
CA ILE A 135 -14.88 -10.52 4.17
C ILE A 135 -16.10 -11.40 3.85
N ILE A 136 -16.56 -12.20 4.84
CA ILE A 136 -17.79 -12.97 4.73
C ILE A 136 -18.98 -12.05 5.00
N ALA A 137 -19.43 -11.35 3.97
CA ALA A 137 -20.45 -10.31 4.08
C ALA A 137 -21.82 -10.83 4.56
N ASP A 138 -22.12 -12.11 4.33
CA ASP A 138 -23.39 -12.78 4.67
C ASP A 138 -23.61 -12.90 6.18
N ARG A 139 -22.54 -12.91 6.98
CA ARG A 139 -22.62 -13.02 8.45
C ARG A 139 -23.15 -11.75 9.11
N TRP A 140 -23.07 -10.62 8.43
CA TRP A 140 -23.38 -9.30 8.99
C TRP A 140 -24.40 -8.54 8.12
N PRO A 141 -25.65 -9.02 8.01
CA PRO A 141 -26.68 -8.31 7.25
C PRO A 141 -27.00 -6.95 7.88
N LYS A 142 -27.44 -5.99 7.06
CA LYS A 142 -27.79 -4.61 7.50
C LYS A 142 -26.69 -3.89 8.30
N SER A 143 -25.45 -4.33 8.16
CA SER A 143 -24.31 -3.76 8.87
C SER A 143 -23.36 -3.08 7.88
N GLY A 144 -22.69 -2.05 8.35
CA GLY A 144 -21.63 -1.34 7.65
C GLY A 144 -20.31 -1.49 8.38
N VAL A 145 -19.21 -1.59 7.63
CA VAL A 145 -17.85 -1.53 8.15
C VAL A 145 -17.09 -0.46 7.38
N ASP A 146 -16.49 0.47 8.12
CA ASP A 146 -15.66 1.52 7.58
C ASP A 146 -14.18 1.21 7.88
N VAL A 147 -13.38 1.01 6.83
CA VAL A 147 -11.94 0.75 6.91
C VAL A 147 -11.20 2.01 6.48
N ILE A 148 -10.50 2.65 7.42
CA ILE A 148 -9.81 3.92 7.17
C ILE A 148 -8.31 3.66 7.30
N VAL A 149 -7.57 3.91 6.23
CA VAL A 149 -6.11 3.84 6.20
C VAL A 149 -5.55 5.24 6.09
N THR A 150 -4.78 5.64 7.10
CA THR A 150 -4.05 6.91 7.13
C THR A 150 -2.57 6.63 6.91
N ILE A 151 -2.03 7.22 5.84
CA ILE A 151 -0.62 7.13 5.50
C ILE A 151 0.09 8.26 6.24
N VAL A 152 0.89 7.90 7.24
CA VAL A 152 1.60 8.85 8.12
C VAL A 152 2.88 9.32 7.45
N GLU A 153 3.60 8.38 6.84
CA GLU A 153 4.86 8.62 6.14
C GLU A 153 4.84 7.79 4.87
N GLY A 154 5.00 8.44 3.72
CA GLY A 154 5.11 7.77 2.43
C GLY A 154 6.58 7.57 2.06
N ASP A 155 6.86 6.48 1.34
CA ASP A 155 8.16 6.19 0.71
C ASP A 155 8.50 7.17 -0.44
N GLN A 156 7.65 8.18 -0.67
CA GLN A 156 7.65 9.01 -1.86
C GLN A 156 8.45 10.31 -1.68
N GLU A 157 9.42 10.55 -2.57
CA GLU A 157 9.87 11.89 -2.91
C GLU A 157 9.07 12.42 -4.11
N ARG A 158 8.00 13.17 -3.83
CA ARG A 158 6.99 13.59 -4.83
C ARG A 158 7.58 14.39 -6.00
N GLU A 159 8.65 15.14 -5.78
CA GLU A 159 9.30 15.96 -6.83
C GLU A 159 10.03 15.09 -7.86
N ALA A 160 10.82 14.12 -7.42
CA ALA A 160 11.45 13.13 -8.30
C ALA A 160 10.37 12.29 -9.01
N SER A 161 9.32 11.89 -8.29
CA SER A 161 8.26 11.05 -8.84
C SER A 161 7.43 11.76 -9.91
N HIS A 162 7.09 13.03 -9.70
CA HIS A 162 6.29 13.83 -10.64
C HIS A 162 7.11 14.28 -11.86
N SER A 163 8.41 14.55 -11.69
CA SER A 163 9.29 14.90 -12.81
C SER A 163 9.66 13.68 -13.67
N LEU A 164 9.76 12.49 -13.07
CA LEU A 164 10.04 11.23 -13.79
C LEU A 164 8.79 10.45 -14.21
N GLY A 165 7.59 10.85 -13.80
CA GLY A 165 6.35 10.11 -14.07
C GLY A 165 6.22 8.77 -13.32
N ASN A 166 6.96 8.60 -12.22
CA ASN A 166 7.05 7.35 -11.45
C ASN A 166 6.01 7.23 -10.32
N GLU A 167 5.09 8.19 -10.17
CA GLU A 167 4.10 8.22 -9.08
C GLU A 167 3.26 6.93 -8.98
N GLU A 168 3.07 6.27 -10.11
CA GLU A 168 2.18 5.11 -10.23
C GLU A 168 2.82 3.84 -9.68
N TRP A 169 4.16 3.71 -9.78
CA TRP A 169 4.91 2.59 -9.22
C TRP A 169 4.90 2.65 -7.70
N ASP A 170 5.11 3.84 -7.14
CA ASP A 170 5.07 4.03 -5.69
C ASP A 170 3.66 3.82 -5.13
N MET A 171 2.63 4.22 -5.88
CA MET A 171 1.23 3.99 -5.53
C MET A 171 0.92 2.49 -5.36
N MET A 172 1.54 1.61 -6.16
CA MET A 172 1.40 0.16 -6.03
C MET A 172 1.98 -0.36 -4.71
N ASN A 173 3.14 0.14 -4.28
CA ASN A 173 3.73 -0.25 -2.99
C ASN A 173 2.88 0.22 -1.83
N VAL A 174 2.36 1.44 -1.89
CA VAL A 174 1.45 1.98 -0.88
C VAL A 174 0.18 1.13 -0.82
N LEU A 175 -0.41 0.77 -1.96
CA LEU A 175 -1.58 -0.11 -2.01
C LEU A 175 -1.31 -1.47 -1.35
N SER A 176 -0.18 -2.10 -1.68
CA SER A 176 0.24 -3.36 -1.06
C SER A 176 0.35 -3.23 0.47
N GLY A 177 0.91 -2.10 0.93
CA GLY A 177 0.97 -1.78 2.34
C GLY A 177 -0.44 -1.65 2.95
N CYS A 178 -1.29 -0.81 2.36
CA CYS A 178 -2.67 -0.58 2.80
C CYS A 178 -3.49 -1.87 2.93
N ILE A 179 -3.38 -2.79 1.95
CA ILE A 179 -4.06 -4.09 1.98
C ILE A 179 -3.61 -4.90 3.21
N THR A 180 -2.30 -4.96 3.44
CA THR A 180 -1.70 -5.76 4.52
C THR A 180 -2.07 -5.20 5.91
N VAL A 181 -2.03 -3.87 6.10
CA VAL A 181 -2.47 -3.24 7.37
C VAL A 181 -3.96 -3.41 7.59
N ALA A 182 -4.77 -3.22 6.54
CA ALA A 182 -6.21 -3.36 6.64
C ALA A 182 -6.62 -4.79 7.02
N ALA A 183 -5.97 -5.80 6.44
CA ALA A 183 -6.20 -7.19 6.80
C ALA A 183 -5.92 -7.43 8.30
N ALA A 184 -4.78 -6.93 8.80
CA ALA A 184 -4.43 -7.04 10.22
C ALA A 184 -5.44 -6.31 11.13
N ALA A 185 -5.91 -5.13 10.73
CA ALA A 185 -6.90 -4.38 11.49
C ALA A 185 -8.30 -5.03 11.47
N LEU A 186 -8.68 -5.69 10.36
CA LEU A 186 -9.92 -6.47 10.27
C LEU A 186 -9.88 -7.70 11.18
N ALA A 187 -8.74 -8.38 11.24
CA ALA A 187 -8.53 -9.50 12.16
C ALA A 187 -8.60 -9.06 13.63
N ASP A 188 -7.99 -7.91 13.96
CA ASP A 188 -8.06 -7.29 15.29
C ASP A 188 -9.50 -6.90 15.66
N ALA A 189 -10.30 -6.43 14.68
CA ALA A 189 -11.71 -6.11 14.86
C ALA A 189 -12.62 -7.34 15.07
N GLY A 190 -12.09 -8.55 14.89
CA GLY A 190 -12.88 -9.79 14.96
C GLY A 190 -13.92 -9.91 13.84
N ILE A 191 -13.68 -9.27 12.68
CA ILE A 191 -14.55 -9.42 11.52
C ILE A 191 -14.24 -10.76 10.85
N ASP A 192 -15.29 -11.52 10.56
CA ASP A 192 -15.16 -12.82 9.91
C ASP A 192 -14.63 -12.68 8.49
N CYS A 193 -13.36 -13.04 8.32
CA CYS A 193 -12.67 -13.12 7.04
C CYS A 193 -12.49 -14.60 6.63
N VAL A 194 -12.52 -14.83 5.33
CA VAL A 194 -12.28 -16.15 4.73
C VAL A 194 -10.82 -16.59 4.92
N ASP A 195 -9.89 -15.64 4.78
CA ASP A 195 -8.45 -15.79 4.95
C ASP A 195 -7.86 -14.38 5.17
N MET A 196 -6.59 -14.27 5.54
CA MET A 196 -5.89 -13.00 5.63
C MET A 196 -5.35 -12.61 4.24
N VAL A 197 -5.66 -11.39 3.79
CA VAL A 197 -5.13 -10.88 2.52
C VAL A 197 -3.80 -10.17 2.73
N THR A 198 -2.85 -10.43 1.83
CA THR A 198 -1.59 -9.71 1.80
C THR A 198 -1.32 -9.09 0.44
N GLY A 199 -0.81 -7.86 0.46
CA GLY A 199 -0.33 -7.17 -0.72
C GLY A 199 1.06 -7.65 -1.11
N GLY A 200 1.34 -7.74 -2.40
CA GLY A 200 2.69 -7.94 -2.92
C GLY A 200 2.89 -7.20 -4.22
N VAL A 201 4.06 -6.59 -4.38
CA VAL A 201 4.43 -5.87 -5.61
C VAL A 201 5.64 -6.52 -6.24
N ALA A 202 5.64 -6.64 -7.56
CA ALA A 202 6.81 -6.96 -8.35
C ALA A 202 6.91 -6.01 -9.54
N ALA A 203 8.12 -5.72 -9.98
CA ALA A 203 8.37 -4.91 -11.16
C ALA A 203 9.43 -5.52 -12.07
N VAL A 204 9.34 -5.15 -13.34
CA VAL A 204 10.29 -5.47 -14.38
C VAL A 204 11.18 -4.25 -14.57
N VAL A 205 12.45 -4.41 -14.27
CA VAL A 205 13.45 -3.33 -14.29
C VAL A 205 14.39 -3.57 -15.46
N ALA A 206 14.72 -2.49 -16.17
CA ALA A 206 15.75 -2.53 -17.21
C ALA A 206 17.11 -2.82 -16.58
N SER A 207 17.91 -3.68 -17.22
CA SER A 207 19.25 -4.00 -16.73
C SER A 207 20.21 -2.84 -17.00
N ASP A 208 20.98 -2.47 -15.98
CA ASP A 208 21.91 -1.34 -15.95
C ASP A 208 23.22 -1.59 -16.74
N LYS A 209 23.40 -2.78 -17.31
CA LYS A 209 24.72 -3.26 -17.75
C LYS A 209 24.87 -3.66 -19.22
N ASP A 210 23.83 -3.58 -20.06
CA ASP A 210 23.95 -3.70 -21.52
C ASP A 210 22.58 -3.52 -22.19
N ASP A 211 22.53 -2.86 -23.35
CA ASP A 211 21.34 -2.72 -24.21
C ASP A 211 20.78 -4.07 -24.72
N MET A 212 21.50 -5.18 -24.49
CA MET A 212 21.14 -6.56 -24.83
C MET A 212 20.77 -7.43 -23.61
N ALA A 213 20.78 -6.88 -22.40
CA ALA A 213 20.54 -7.65 -21.19
C ALA A 213 19.04 -7.90 -20.94
N THR A 214 18.69 -9.14 -20.61
CA THR A 214 17.31 -9.55 -20.33
C THR A 214 16.72 -8.75 -19.16
N PRO A 215 15.49 -8.24 -19.28
CA PRO A 215 14.84 -7.50 -18.21
C PRO A 215 14.72 -8.38 -16.96
N SER A 216 15.04 -7.82 -15.79
CA SER A 216 15.02 -8.54 -14.52
C SER A 216 13.75 -8.25 -13.73
N ILE A 217 13.19 -9.26 -13.07
CA ILE A 217 12.02 -9.09 -12.22
C ILE A 217 12.47 -8.94 -10.77
N VAL A 218 12.02 -7.86 -10.14
CA VAL A 218 12.36 -7.42 -8.79
C VAL A 218 11.11 -7.48 -7.91
N LEU A 219 11.26 -7.96 -6.68
CA LEU A 219 10.21 -7.89 -5.65
C LEU A 219 10.27 -6.57 -4.87
N ASP A 220 9.10 -6.02 -4.55
CA ASP A 220 8.94 -4.81 -3.73
C ASP A 220 9.80 -3.65 -4.26
N PRO A 221 9.61 -3.18 -5.51
CA PRO A 221 10.48 -2.19 -6.15
C PRO A 221 10.45 -0.86 -5.41
N VAL A 222 11.53 -0.09 -5.44
CA VAL A 222 11.52 1.31 -4.98
C VAL A 222 11.99 2.17 -6.15
N SER A 223 11.25 3.22 -6.48
CA SER A 223 11.54 4.05 -7.66
C SER A 223 12.94 4.69 -7.61
N LEU A 224 13.48 4.96 -6.41
CA LEU A 224 14.83 5.49 -6.21
C LEU A 224 15.96 4.48 -6.42
N GLU A 225 15.66 3.17 -6.31
CA GLU A 225 16.65 2.09 -6.45
C GLU A 225 16.90 1.69 -7.93
N HIS A 226 16.10 2.22 -8.86
CA HIS A 226 16.02 1.77 -10.24
C HIS A 226 15.96 2.95 -11.21
N GLU A 227 16.78 2.92 -12.27
CA GLU A 227 16.75 3.98 -13.29
C GLU A 227 15.47 3.95 -14.12
N LYS A 228 15.03 2.75 -14.52
CA LYS A 228 13.85 2.58 -15.37
C LYS A 228 13.06 1.32 -15.02
N ILE A 229 11.83 1.54 -14.56
CA ILE A 229 10.81 0.52 -14.36
C ILE A 229 9.97 0.43 -15.63
N LEU A 230 9.91 -0.74 -16.26
CA LEU A 230 9.16 -0.97 -17.50
C LEU A 230 7.69 -1.32 -17.22
N ALA A 231 7.49 -2.17 -16.22
CA ALA A 231 6.17 -2.59 -15.77
C ALA A 231 6.20 -3.01 -14.31
N ALA A 232 5.06 -2.91 -13.65
CA ALA A 232 4.86 -3.40 -12.30
C ALA A 232 3.49 -4.04 -12.13
N CYS A 233 3.40 -4.90 -11.14
CA CYS A 233 2.21 -5.65 -10.78
C CYS A 233 2.05 -5.62 -9.27
N CYS A 234 0.89 -5.14 -8.81
CA CYS A 234 0.43 -5.25 -7.44
C CYS A 234 -0.66 -6.32 -7.37
N VAL A 235 -0.52 -7.24 -6.41
CA VAL A 235 -1.45 -8.34 -6.19
C VAL A 235 -1.94 -8.31 -4.74
N ALA A 236 -3.25 -8.43 -4.55
CA ALA A 236 -3.86 -8.82 -3.29
C ALA A 236 -4.13 -10.32 -3.34
N TYR A 237 -3.49 -11.08 -2.47
CA TYR A 237 -3.51 -12.54 -2.51
C TYR A 237 -3.92 -13.13 -1.16
N LEU A 238 -4.67 -14.22 -1.20
CA LEU A 238 -5.08 -15.05 -0.06
C LEU A 238 -4.16 -16.28 0.01
N PRO A 239 -3.14 -16.30 0.89
CA PRO A 239 -2.11 -17.33 0.87
C PRO A 239 -2.62 -18.74 1.21
N SER A 240 -3.64 -18.86 2.06
CA SER A 240 -4.19 -20.15 2.48
C SER A 240 -5.07 -20.78 1.40
N ARG A 241 -5.77 -19.95 0.61
CA ARG A 241 -6.65 -20.39 -0.47
C ARG A 241 -6.03 -20.39 -1.86
N ALA A 242 -4.88 -19.75 -2.00
CA ALA A 242 -4.23 -19.52 -3.27
C ALA A 242 -5.08 -18.73 -4.30
N GLU A 243 -5.88 -17.78 -3.82
CA GLU A 243 -6.77 -16.95 -4.63
C GLU A 243 -6.29 -15.49 -4.70
N ILE A 244 -6.48 -14.85 -5.86
CA ILE A 244 -6.18 -13.42 -6.05
C ILE A 244 -7.49 -12.65 -5.94
N THR A 245 -7.55 -11.67 -5.03
CA THR A 245 -8.76 -10.84 -4.85
C THR A 245 -8.72 -9.56 -5.67
N ASN A 246 -7.52 -9.02 -5.89
CA ASN A 246 -7.30 -7.84 -6.72
C ASN A 246 -5.95 -7.95 -7.43
N LEU A 247 -5.92 -7.57 -8.71
CA LEU A 247 -4.74 -7.55 -9.56
C LEU A 247 -4.69 -6.21 -10.27
N TRP A 248 -3.59 -5.48 -10.07
CA TRP A 248 -3.31 -4.26 -10.79
C TRP A 248 -1.97 -4.40 -11.49
N VAL A 249 -1.98 -4.29 -12.82
CA VAL A 249 -0.78 -4.37 -13.67
C VAL A 249 -0.67 -3.09 -14.47
N LYS A 250 0.52 -2.51 -14.51
CA LYS A 250 0.80 -1.31 -15.28
C LYS A 250 2.16 -1.39 -15.96
N GLY A 251 2.27 -0.75 -17.12
CA GLY A 251 3.50 -0.69 -17.91
C GLY A 251 3.37 -1.39 -19.26
N ASN A 252 4.36 -1.15 -20.11
CA ASN A 252 4.41 -1.73 -21.45
C ASN A 252 5.46 -2.83 -21.46
N LEU A 253 5.01 -4.08 -21.55
CA LEU A 253 5.86 -5.24 -21.70
C LEU A 253 5.88 -5.59 -23.18
N SER A 254 7.08 -5.70 -23.77
CA SER A 254 7.20 -6.15 -25.16
C SER A 254 6.54 -7.52 -25.31
N LEU A 255 5.73 -7.68 -26.35
CA LEU A 255 5.00 -8.92 -26.70
C LEU A 255 5.93 -10.10 -27.03
N SER A 256 7.26 -9.90 -27.01
CA SER A 256 8.26 -10.91 -27.34
C SER A 256 8.23 -12.14 -26.42
N ASP A 257 7.85 -12.00 -25.13
CA ASP A 257 7.66 -13.13 -24.21
C ASP A 257 6.27 -13.09 -23.57
N PRO A 258 5.28 -13.89 -24.06
CA PRO A 258 3.94 -13.93 -23.48
C PRO A 258 3.92 -14.47 -22.03
N LEU A 259 4.97 -15.20 -21.61
CA LEU A 259 5.08 -15.74 -20.25
C LEU A 259 5.55 -14.68 -19.25
N LEU A 260 6.02 -13.52 -19.71
CA LEU A 260 6.57 -12.49 -18.84
C LEU A 260 5.51 -11.91 -17.90
N HIS A 261 4.27 -11.71 -18.38
CA HIS A 261 3.15 -11.29 -17.54
C HIS A 261 2.86 -12.30 -16.43
N THR A 262 2.83 -13.59 -16.76
CA THR A 262 2.60 -14.66 -15.77
C THR A 262 3.76 -14.76 -14.77
N LYS A 263 5.00 -14.63 -15.24
CA LYS A 263 6.18 -14.56 -14.37
C LYS A 263 6.10 -13.37 -13.42
N LEU A 264 5.70 -12.19 -13.91
CA LEU A 264 5.54 -10.98 -13.11
C LEU A 264 4.49 -11.16 -12.01
N VAL A 265 3.32 -11.71 -12.35
CA VAL A 265 2.25 -12.02 -11.39
C VAL A 265 2.72 -13.06 -10.36
N SER A 266 3.40 -14.12 -10.81
CA SER A 266 3.97 -15.15 -9.92
C SER A 266 4.98 -14.55 -8.92
N ARG A 267 5.80 -13.60 -9.37
CA ARG A 267 6.74 -12.87 -8.51
C ARG A 267 6.01 -11.95 -7.53
N ALA A 268 4.96 -11.26 -7.93
CA ALA A 268 4.15 -10.46 -7.01
C ALA A 268 3.45 -11.33 -5.95
N ILE A 269 2.98 -12.53 -6.31
CA ILE A 269 2.47 -13.53 -5.36
C ILE A 269 3.57 -13.97 -4.38
N GLN A 270 4.80 -14.18 -4.86
CA GLN A 270 5.93 -14.51 -4.00
C GLN A 270 6.22 -13.40 -2.97
N ALA A 271 6.16 -12.13 -3.38
CA ALA A 271 6.29 -10.99 -2.46
C ALA A 271 5.16 -10.97 -1.42
N SER A 272 3.91 -11.18 -1.84
CA SER A 272 2.76 -11.24 -0.94
C SER A 272 2.89 -12.37 0.11
N LYS A 273 3.33 -13.56 -0.31
CA LYS A 273 3.63 -14.68 0.61
C LYS A 273 4.74 -14.35 1.60
N GLY A 274 5.70 -13.52 1.23
CA GLY A 274 6.74 -13.01 2.13
C GLY A 274 6.14 -12.13 3.23
N ASN A 275 5.29 -11.17 2.85
CA ASN A 275 4.59 -10.28 3.80
C ASN A 275 3.66 -11.06 4.75
N TYR A 276 3.01 -12.11 4.26
CA TYR A 276 2.12 -12.95 5.06
C TYR A 276 2.79 -13.60 6.27
N ARG A 277 4.06 -14.00 6.16
CA ARG A 277 4.79 -14.60 7.29
C ARG A 277 4.90 -13.65 8.47
N ALA A 278 5.26 -12.39 8.21
CA ALA A 278 5.37 -11.37 9.24
C ALA A 278 4.01 -11.03 9.88
N VAL A 279 2.92 -11.04 9.10
CA VAL A 279 1.56 -10.86 9.63
C VAL A 279 1.17 -12.01 10.55
N LEU A 280 1.41 -13.26 10.12
CA LEU A 280 1.09 -14.46 10.90
C LEU A 280 1.84 -14.49 12.24
N GLU A 281 3.15 -14.24 12.23
CA GLU A 281 3.97 -14.23 13.45
C GLU A 281 3.45 -13.22 14.48
N ARG A 282 2.94 -12.07 14.01
CA ARG A 282 2.36 -11.04 14.88
C ARG A 282 0.98 -11.38 15.41
N LEU A 283 0.11 -11.96 14.59
CA LEU A 283 -1.22 -12.36 15.05
C LEU A 283 -1.16 -13.53 16.04
N GLN A 284 -0.23 -14.46 15.85
CA GLN A 284 0.01 -15.56 16.80
C GLN A 284 0.47 -15.06 18.17
N TYR A 285 1.31 -14.02 18.21
CA TYR A 285 1.78 -13.43 19.47
C TYR A 285 0.65 -12.78 20.29
N ASN A 286 -0.40 -12.31 19.62
CA ASN A 286 -1.55 -11.67 20.28
C ASN A 286 -2.64 -12.65 20.72
N GLN A 287 -2.51 -13.95 20.41
CA GLN A 287 -3.42 -14.94 20.98
C GLN A 287 -3.10 -15.14 22.46
N PRO A 288 -4.11 -15.19 23.34
CA PRO A 288 -3.87 -15.53 24.73
C PRO A 288 -3.16 -16.90 24.80
N PRO A 289 -2.20 -17.11 25.72
CA PRO A 289 -1.60 -18.42 25.89
C PRO A 289 -2.72 -19.42 26.14
N ASN A 290 -2.79 -20.46 25.31
CA ASN A 290 -3.83 -21.49 25.36
C ASN A 290 -4.05 -21.93 26.82
N SER A 291 -5.21 -21.59 27.37
CA SER A 291 -5.68 -22.04 28.68
C SER A 291 -6.32 -23.42 28.59
#